data_AF-E1YKN3-F1
#
_entry.id   AF-E1YKN3-F1
#
_cell.length_a   1.000
_cell.length_b   1.000
_cell.length_c   1.000
_cell.angle_alpha   90.00
_cell.angle_beta   90.00
_cell.angle_gamma   90.00
#
_symmetry.space_group_name_H-M   'P 1'
#
loop_
_entity.id
_entity.type
_entity.pdbx_description
1 polymer ?
#
loop_
_entity_poly.entity_id
_entity_poly.type
_entity_poly.pdbx_seq_one_letter_code
_entity_poly.pdbx_strand_id
1 'polypeptide(L)'
;MLFTGPKLNFKWLTPTLVVLAVLAGTVLKFFVPLSNGRYVVLLLNLVGTVLLASAFEPQIPLHGDGGWWDSLKWSVREFPKYGAPPTFDFLRFYVGLFLLLIGIVVSAMLS
;
A
#
# COMPACT_ATOMS: atom_id res chain seq x y z
N MET A 1 31.29 6.62 1.17
CA MET A 1 30.35 7.58 0.56
C MET A 1 29.35 7.95 1.63
N LEU A 2 29.37 9.20 2.11
CA LEU A 2 28.36 9.67 3.06
C LEU A 2 27.03 9.78 2.32
N PHE A 3 26.01 9.09 2.82
CA PHE A 3 24.63 9.16 2.35
C PHE A 3 24.10 10.59 2.56
N THR A 4 24.32 11.45 1.58
CA THR A 4 23.88 12.85 1.52
C THR A 4 22.89 12.93 0.37
N GLY A 5 21.67 13.43 0.63
CA GLY A 5 20.57 13.43 -0.34
C GLY A 5 19.17 13.50 0.31
N PRO A 6 18.10 13.76 -0.46
CA PRO A 6 16.74 13.82 0.05
C PRO A 6 16.21 12.42 0.42
N LYS A 7 15.57 12.30 1.59
CA LYS A 7 14.92 11.07 2.02
C LYS A 7 13.59 10.89 1.30
N LEU A 8 13.38 9.75 0.65
CA LEU A 8 12.03 9.35 0.25
C LEU A 8 11.19 9.13 1.52
N ASN A 9 10.23 10.02 1.76
CA ASN A 9 9.37 9.95 2.93
C ASN A 9 8.11 9.14 2.60
N PHE A 10 8.12 7.86 2.95
CA PHE A 10 7.01 6.94 2.72
C PHE A 10 5.87 7.05 3.76
N LYS A 11 5.98 7.93 4.77
CA LYS A 11 4.96 8.06 5.84
C LYS A 11 3.55 8.30 5.31
N TRP A 12 3.43 9.04 4.19
CA TRP A 12 2.15 9.38 3.58
C TRP A 12 1.71 8.39 2.50
N LEU A 13 2.56 7.44 2.10
CA LEU A 13 2.26 6.54 0.99
C LEU A 13 1.06 5.65 1.31
N THR A 14 1.08 4.97 2.47
CA THR A 14 -0.01 4.09 2.92
C THR A 14 -1.36 4.81 3.01
N PRO A 15 -1.50 5.95 3.73
CA PRO A 15 -2.80 6.63 3.78
C PRO A 15 -3.24 7.15 2.41
N THR A 16 -2.33 7.62 1.55
CA THR A 16 -2.66 8.02 0.18
C THR A 16 -3.18 6.83 -0.64
N LEU A 17 -2.55 5.66 -0.56
CA LEU A 17 -3.01 4.46 -1.25
C LEU A 17 -4.37 3.98 -0.75
N VAL A 18 -4.63 4.07 0.55
CA VAL A 18 -5.96 3.73 1.12
C VAL A 18 -7.04 4.66 0.56
N VAL A 19 -6.78 5.98 0.52
CA VAL A 19 -7.71 6.95 -0.06
C VAL A 19 -7.95 6.64 -1.54
N LEU A 20 -6.90 6.37 -2.31
CA LEU A 20 -7.02 6.00 -3.72
C LEU A 20 -7.82 4.70 -3.91
N ALA A 21 -7.64 3.71 -3.05
CA ALA A 21 -8.39 2.46 -3.09
C ALA A 21 -9.88 2.68 -2.82
N VAL A 22 -10.24 3.54 -1.85
CA VAL A 22 -11.64 3.90 -1.59
C VAL A 22 -12.24 4.68 -2.76
N LEU A 23 -11.50 5.63 -3.32
CA LEU A 23 -11.94 6.37 -4.51
C LEU A 23 -12.17 5.44 -5.70
N ALA A 24 -11.22 4.54 -5.98
CA ALA A 24 -11.36 3.55 -7.04
C ALA A 24 -12.58 2.65 -6.83
N GLY A 25 -12.81 2.17 -5.61
CA GLY A 25 -14.02 1.41 -5.27
C GLY A 25 -15.31 2.21 -5.48
N THR A 26 -15.32 3.48 -5.08
CA THR A 26 -16.48 4.38 -5.22
C THR A 26 -16.80 4.64 -6.69
N VAL A 27 -15.77 4.90 -7.50
CA VAL A 27 -15.87 5.06 -8.95
C VAL A 27 -16.42 3.78 -9.58
N LEU A 28 -15.93 2.61 -9.16
CA LEU A 28 -16.39 1.33 -9.68
C LEU A 28 -17.86 1.05 -9.32
N LYS A 29 -18.34 1.47 -8.14
CA LYS A 29 -19.76 1.41 -7.77
C LYS A 29 -20.65 2.28 -8.68
N PHE A 30 -20.11 3.37 -9.22
CA PHE A 30 -20.84 4.24 -10.14
C PHE A 30 -20.99 3.60 -11.53
N PHE A 31 -19.95 2.91 -12.00
CA PHE A 31 -19.96 2.24 -13.31
C PHE A 31 -20.62 0.85 -13.30
N VAL A 32 -20.54 0.14 -12.17
CA VAL A 32 -21.07 -1.21 -12.00
C VAL A 32 -22.13 -1.16 -10.91
N PRO A 33 -23.38 -1.60 -11.18
CA PRO A 33 -24.46 -1.60 -10.18
C PRO A 33 -24.19 -2.68 -9.12
N LEU A 34 -23.30 -2.35 -8.18
CA LEU A 34 -22.97 -3.18 -7.04
C LEU A 34 -24.00 -2.95 -5.93
N SER A 35 -24.56 -4.04 -5.40
CA SER A 35 -25.33 -3.98 -4.16
C SER A 35 -24.45 -3.47 -3.03
N ASN A 36 -25.05 -2.84 -2.02
CA ASN A 36 -24.29 -2.27 -0.90
C ASN A 36 -23.41 -3.31 -0.19
N GLY A 37 -23.85 -4.57 -0.10
CA GLY A 37 -23.05 -5.66 0.45
C GLY A 37 -21.80 -5.95 -0.39
N ARG A 38 -21.95 -6.09 -1.71
CA ARG A 38 -20.80 -6.33 -2.62
C ARG A 38 -19.84 -5.14 -2.65
N TYR A 39 -20.36 -3.93 -2.48
CA TYR A 39 -19.52 -2.74 -2.35
C TYR A 39 -18.68 -2.76 -1.06
N VAL A 40 -19.26 -3.14 0.08
CA VAL A 40 -18.50 -3.29 1.34
C VAL A 40 -17.42 -4.36 1.20
N VAL A 41 -17.73 -5.51 0.59
CA VAL A 41 -16.75 -6.56 0.29
C VAL A 41 -15.61 -6.02 -0.56
N LEU A 42 -15.90 -5.24 -1.59
CA LEU A 42 -14.89 -4.61 -2.44
C LEU A 42 -13.97 -3.69 -1.62
N LEU A 43 -14.54 -2.81 -0.79
CA LEU A 43 -13.75 -1.89 0.02
C LEU A 43 -12.87 -2.62 1.04
N LEU A 44 -13.41 -3.63 1.74
CA LEU A 44 -12.65 -4.44 2.69
C LEU A 44 -11.46 -5.13 2.02
N ASN A 45 -11.67 -5.70 0.84
CA ASN A 45 -10.61 -6.34 0.08
C ASN A 45 -9.55 -5.34 -0.37
N LEU A 46 -9.96 -4.23 -1.00
CA LEU A 46 -9.02 -3.22 -1.49
C LEU A 46 -8.19 -2.60 -0.36
N VAL A 47 -8.83 -2.19 0.73
CA VAL A 47 -8.12 -1.61 1.89
C VAL A 47 -7.23 -2.65 2.56
N GLY A 48 -7.72 -3.89 2.74
CA GLY A 48 -6.93 -4.98 3.30
C GLY A 48 -5.67 -5.28 2.49
N THR A 49 -5.78 -5.33 1.16
CA THR A 49 -4.64 -5.50 0.26
C THR A 49 -3.64 -4.35 0.36
N VAL A 50 -4.10 -3.09 0.41
CA VAL A 50 -3.21 -1.94 0.56
C VAL A 50 -2.44 -2.00 1.87
N LEU A 51 -3.10 -2.32 2.98
CA LEU A 51 -2.46 -2.44 4.28
C LEU A 51 -1.44 -3.59 4.31
N LEU A 52 -1.76 -4.73 3.71
CA LEU A 52 -0.84 -5.86 3.58
C LEU A 52 0.39 -5.52 2.74
N ALA A 53 0.20 -4.91 1.59
CA ALA A 53 1.30 -4.45 0.74
C ALA A 53 2.17 -3.42 1.44
N SER A 54 1.56 -2.56 2.27
CA SER A 54 2.24 -1.50 3.02
C SER A 54 2.77 -1.96 4.39
N ALA A 55 2.62 -3.24 4.73
CA ALA A 55 3.18 -3.80 5.95
C ALA A 55 4.69 -4.09 5.82
N PHE A 56 5.19 -4.14 4.59
CA PHE A 56 6.60 -4.33 4.27
C PHE A 56 7.14 -3.05 3.64
N GLU A 57 7.84 -2.24 4.42
CA GLU A 57 8.45 -1.00 3.92
C GLU A 57 9.95 -1.20 3.70
N PRO A 58 10.48 -0.93 2.49
CA PRO A 58 11.92 -0.98 2.25
C PRO A 58 12.62 0.18 2.97
N GLN A 59 13.68 -0.12 3.72
CA GLN A 59 14.53 0.91 4.32
C GLN A 59 15.48 1.50 3.27
N ILE A 60 14.97 2.41 2.45
CA ILE A 60 15.76 3.06 1.40
C ILE A 60 16.66 4.14 2.04
N PRO A 61 17.99 4.02 1.98
CA PRO A 61 18.91 5.02 2.50
C PRO A 61 18.86 6.30 1.67
N LEU A 62 19.37 7.40 2.23
CA LEU A 62 19.55 8.64 1.47
C LEU A 62 20.48 8.38 0.29
N HIS A 63 20.13 8.86 -0.90
CA HIS A 63 20.98 8.64 -2.07
C HIS A 63 21.20 9.91 -2.89
N GLY A 64 22.46 10.36 -2.88
CA GLY A 64 23.07 11.35 -3.76
C GLY A 64 22.63 12.81 -3.55
N ASP A 65 23.46 13.76 -3.98
CA ASP A 65 23.14 15.19 -4.03
C ASP A 65 22.06 15.54 -5.08
N GLY A 66 21.46 14.53 -5.72
CA GLY A 66 20.39 14.66 -6.70
C GLY A 66 19.03 14.94 -6.06
N GLY A 67 18.09 15.45 -6.85
CA GLY A 67 16.74 15.76 -6.39
C GLY A 67 15.92 14.51 -6.07
N TRP A 68 14.68 14.70 -5.59
CA TRP A 68 13.75 13.61 -5.25
C TRP A 68 13.58 12.56 -6.37
N TRP A 69 13.59 13.00 -7.63
CA TRP A 69 13.48 12.14 -8.81
C TRP A 69 14.67 11.17 -8.98
N ASP A 70 15.88 11.62 -8.66
CA ASP A 70 17.08 10.79 -8.76
C ASP A 70 17.09 9.74 -7.65
N SER A 71 16.66 10.12 -6.44
CA SER A 71 16.48 9.18 -5.33
C SER A 71 15.42 8.12 -5.64
N LEU A 72 14.31 8.49 -6.30
CA LEU A 72 13.28 7.53 -6.74
C LEU A 72 13.81 6.59 -7.83
N LYS A 73 14.50 7.15 -8.84
CA LYS A 73 15.07 6.36 -9.94
C LYS A 73 16.09 5.34 -9.39
N TRP A 74 16.92 5.77 -8.44
CA TRP A 74 17.85 4.87 -7.76
C TRP A 74 17.13 3.83 -6.90
N SER A 75 16.10 4.21 -6.14
CA SER A 75 15.38 3.28 -5.27
C SER A 75 14.66 2.17 -6.04
N VAL A 76 14.26 2.43 -7.29
CA VAL A 76 13.60 1.43 -8.13
C VAL A 76 14.62 0.55 -8.86
N ARG A 77 15.77 1.11 -9.29
CA ARG A 77 16.73 0.38 -10.14
C ARG A 77 17.87 -0.30 -9.39
N GLU A 78 18.40 0.34 -8.35
CA GLU A 78 19.63 -0.11 -7.71
C GLU A 78 19.41 -0.59 -6.28
N PHE A 79 18.50 0.02 -5.51
CA PHE A 79 18.19 -0.47 -4.16
C PHE A 79 17.78 -1.95 -4.10
N PRO A 80 17.02 -2.54 -5.05
CA PRO A 80 16.70 -3.97 -5.00
C PRO A 80 17.91 -4.91 -5.10
N LYS A 81 19.02 -4.44 -5.69
CA LYS A 81 20.25 -5.24 -5.87
C LYS A 81 21.15 -5.23 -4.63
N TYR A 82 21.06 -4.18 -3.83
CA TYR A 82 21.94 -3.91 -2.68
C TYR A 82 21.17 -3.71 -1.37
N GLY A 83 19.87 -3.97 -1.38
CA GLY A 83 18.91 -3.48 -0.39
C GLY A 83 19.01 -4.18 0.96
N ALA A 84 18.63 -3.42 1.99
CA ALA A 84 18.41 -3.94 3.33
C ALA A 84 17.09 -4.73 3.41
N PRO A 85 16.96 -5.68 4.35
CA PRO A 85 15.68 -6.34 4.59
C PRO A 85 14.59 -5.31 4.92
N PRO A 86 13.36 -5.48 4.39
CA PRO A 86 12.27 -4.55 4.66
C PRO A 86 11.90 -4.58 6.15
N THR A 87 11.45 -3.44 6.66
CA THR A 87 10.80 -3.40 7.96
C THR A 87 9.40 -3.97 7.89
N PHE A 88 9.04 -4.70 8.93
CA PHE A 88 7.73 -5.31 9.08
C PHE A 88 6.89 -4.53 10.10
N ASP A 89 5.73 -4.05 9.66
CA ASP A 89 4.70 -3.46 10.53
C ASP A 89 3.64 -4.52 10.84
N PHE A 90 3.75 -5.10 12.04
CA PHE A 90 2.85 -6.12 12.55
C PHE A 90 1.39 -5.65 12.53
N LEU A 91 1.12 -4.41 12.94
CA LEU A 91 -0.24 -3.92 13.05
C LEU A 91 -0.91 -3.83 11.67
N ARG A 92 -0.21 -3.25 10.69
CA ARG A 92 -0.74 -3.16 9.31
C ARG A 92 -0.96 -4.53 8.68
N PHE A 93 -0.05 -5.46 8.93
CA PHE A 93 -0.16 -6.82 8.41
C PHE A 93 -1.42 -7.51 8.93
N TYR A 94 -1.61 -7.57 10.24
CA TYR A 94 -2.75 -8.27 10.83
C TYR A 94 -4.07 -7.55 10.62
N VAL A 95 -4.10 -6.21 10.64
CA VAL A 95 -5.30 -5.46 10.27
C VAL A 95 -5.66 -5.70 8.80
N GLY A 96 -4.68 -5.69 7.90
CA GLY A 96 -4.90 -6.00 6.49
C GLY A 96 -5.46 -7.40 6.27
N LEU A 97 -4.86 -8.42 6.91
CA LEU A 97 -5.37 -9.80 6.90
C LEU A 97 -6.79 -9.91 7.45
N PHE A 98 -7.07 -9.23 8.55
CA PHE A 98 -8.39 -9.24 9.18
C PHE A 98 -9.46 -8.64 8.27
N LEU A 99 -9.16 -7.51 7.60
CA LEU A 99 -10.07 -6.92 6.63
C LEU A 99 -10.33 -7.85 5.44
N LEU A 100 -9.29 -8.51 4.90
CA LEU A 100 -9.48 -9.52 3.86
C LEU A 100 -10.35 -10.68 4.34
N LEU A 101 -10.10 -11.19 5.55
CA LEU A 101 -10.87 -12.28 6.12
C LEU A 101 -12.36 -11.91 6.27
N ILE A 102 -12.66 -10.73 6.81
CA ILE A 102 -14.05 -10.24 6.88
C ILE A 102 -14.63 -10.10 5.48
N GLY A 103 -13.87 -9.53 4.53
CA GLY A 103 -14.30 -9.40 3.14
C GLY A 103 -14.70 -10.74 2.53
N ILE A 104 -13.92 -11.79 2.75
CA ILE A 104 -14.19 -13.15 2.29
C ILE A 104 -15.43 -13.73 2.97
N VAL A 105 -15.52 -13.63 4.31
CA VAL A 105 -16.67 -14.15 5.08
C VAL A 105 -17.97 -13.46 4.63
N VAL A 106 -17.98 -12.14 4.54
CA VAL A 106 -19.16 -11.37 4.09
C VAL A 106 -19.49 -11.72 2.64
N SER A 107 -18.48 -11.90 1.77
CA SER A 107 -18.71 -12.35 0.40
C SER A 107 -19.41 -13.70 0.32
N ALA A 108 -19.04 -14.65 1.19
CA ALA A 108 -19.65 -15.98 1.26
C ALA A 108 -21.08 -15.97 1.83
N MET A 109 -21.43 -14.95 2.60
CA MET A 109 -22.81 -14.77 3.09
C MET A 109 -23.73 -14.07 2.07
N LEU A 110 -23.14 -13.36 1.09
CA LEU A 110 -23.86 -12.60 0.06
C LEU A 110 -23.97 -13.34 -1.27
N SER A 111 -23.28 -14.48 -1.41
CA SER A 111 -23.41 -15.44 -2.51
C SER A 111 -24.62 -16.33 -2.32
#